data_AF-A0A966Q0F9-F1
#
_entry.id   AF-A0A966Q0F9-F1
#
_cell.length_a   1.000
_cell.length_b   1.000
_cell.length_c   1.000
_cell.angle_alpha   90.00
_cell.angle_beta   90.00
_cell.angle_gamma   90.00
#
_symmetry.space_group_name_H-M   'P 1'
#
loop_
_entity.id
_entity.type
_entity.pdbx_description
1 polymer ?
#
loop_
_entity_poly.entity_id
_entity_poly.type
_entity_poly.pdbx_seq_one_letter_code
_entity_poly.pdbx_strand_id
1 'polypeptide(L)'
;MQTFIPYKSYEEIANALDRQRLGKQRVEAYQILKVLYAKKRGVEKGAWFNHPAVKMWEGYEGALCEYAIAICNKWISLGYKDTLKERFEVGLLFSKNTNKPNWWGRDDIHMSHQSKLIQKKPDYYRDMFKGVSGDLPYVWAV
;
A
#
# COMPACT_ATOMS: atom_id res chain seq x y z
N MET A 1 -8.88 -4.71 -3.21
CA MET A 1 -7.97 -4.28 -2.13
C MET A 1 -6.58 -4.81 -2.45
N GLN A 2 -5.64 -3.94 -2.78
CA GLN A 2 -4.24 -4.30 -3.00
C GLN A 2 -3.37 -3.12 -2.60
N THR A 3 -2.13 -3.38 -2.20
CA THR A 3 -1.12 -2.32 -2.07
C THR A 3 -0.13 -2.39 -3.22
N PHE A 4 0.53 -1.29 -3.56
CA PHE A 4 1.62 -1.32 -4.53
C PHE A 4 2.91 -0.89 -3.84
N ILE A 5 3.89 -1.79 -3.77
CA ILE A 5 5.20 -1.53 -3.18
C ILE A 5 6.28 -1.77 -4.25
N PRO A 6 6.36 -0.95 -5.32
CA PRO A 6 7.37 -1.12 -6.36
C PRO A 6 8.79 -0.72 -5.93
N TYR A 7 8.94 -0.03 -4.79
CA TYR A 7 10.21 0.49 -4.27
C TYR A 7 10.29 0.33 -2.74
N LYS A 8 11.47 0.62 -2.16
CA LYS A 8 11.71 0.50 -0.71
C LYS A 8 11.29 1.76 0.07
N SER A 9 11.42 2.94 -0.53
CA SER A 9 11.02 4.22 0.08
C SER A 9 9.54 4.47 -0.14
N TYR A 10 8.84 4.96 0.89
CA TYR A 10 7.43 5.33 0.77
C TYR A 10 7.23 6.50 -0.21
N GLU A 11 8.15 7.46 -0.22
CA GLU A 11 8.15 8.63 -1.09
C GLU A 11 8.37 8.23 -2.55
N GLU A 12 9.32 7.33 -2.82
CA GLU A 12 9.54 6.79 -4.16
C GLU A 12 8.29 6.06 -4.67
N ILE A 13 7.66 5.23 -3.83
CA ILE A 13 6.40 4.58 -4.19
C ILE A 13 5.34 5.64 -4.53
N ALA A 14 5.13 6.64 -3.68
CA ALA A 14 4.12 7.66 -3.90
C ALA A 14 4.37 8.43 -5.20
N ASN A 15 5.63 8.79 -5.48
CA ASN A 15 6.01 9.50 -6.69
C ASN A 15 5.86 8.67 -7.97
N ALA A 16 6.00 7.36 -7.87
CA ALA A 16 5.93 6.44 -9.01
C ALA A 16 4.51 6.14 -9.47
N LEU A 17 3.49 6.28 -8.60
CA LEU A 17 2.13 5.88 -8.94
C LEU A 17 1.42 6.92 -9.81
N ASP A 18 0.79 6.45 -10.89
CA ASP A 18 -0.15 7.26 -11.65
C ASP A 18 -1.35 7.68 -10.78
N ARG A 19 -1.97 8.80 -11.14
CA ARG A 19 -3.08 9.41 -10.39
C ARG A 19 -4.16 8.41 -9.95
N GLN A 20 -4.56 7.49 -10.83
CA GLN A 20 -5.62 6.54 -10.52
C GLN A 20 -5.18 5.56 -9.42
N ARG A 21 -3.95 5.06 -9.47
CA ARG A 21 -3.39 4.11 -8.50
C ARG A 21 -3.10 4.84 -7.20
N LEU A 22 -2.49 6.02 -7.25
CA LEU A 22 -2.26 6.87 -6.08
C LEU A 22 -3.56 7.16 -5.32
N GLY A 23 -4.60 7.59 -6.05
CA GLY A 23 -5.92 7.82 -5.47
C GLY A 23 -6.52 6.57 -4.82
N LYS A 24 -6.33 5.40 -5.43
CA LYS A 24 -6.87 4.14 -4.93
C LYS A 24 -6.11 3.57 -3.75
N GLN A 25 -4.78 3.75 -3.70
CA GLN A 25 -3.94 3.32 -2.59
C GLN A 25 -4.38 3.93 -1.26
N ARG A 26 -4.80 5.20 -1.24
CA ARG A 26 -5.36 5.83 -0.03
C ARG A 26 -6.60 5.10 0.50
N VAL A 27 -7.54 4.80 -0.39
CA VAL A 27 -8.81 4.16 -0.04
C VAL A 27 -8.58 2.71 0.39
N GLU A 28 -7.77 1.96 -0.36
CA GLU A 28 -7.50 0.55 -0.06
C GLU A 28 -6.65 0.38 1.21
N ALA A 29 -5.65 1.25 1.45
CA ALA A 29 -4.90 1.24 2.70
C ALA A 29 -5.80 1.51 3.91
N TYR A 30 -6.75 2.44 3.80
CA TYR A 30 -7.71 2.71 4.88
C TYR A 30 -8.67 1.53 5.11
N GLN A 31 -9.09 0.82 4.05
CA GLN A 31 -9.87 -0.41 4.17
C GLN A 31 -9.10 -1.50 4.91
N ILE A 32 -7.82 -1.71 4.58
CA ILE A 32 -6.94 -2.65 5.30
C ILE A 32 -6.85 -2.27 6.78
N LEU A 33 -6.53 -1.00 7.07
CA LEU A 33 -6.37 -0.50 8.44
C LEU A 33 -7.64 -0.72 9.29
N LYS A 34 -8.82 -0.43 8.71
CA LYS A 34 -10.10 -0.70 9.38
C LYS A 34 -10.28 -2.18 9.74
N VAL A 35 -9.94 -3.08 8.82
CA VAL A 35 -10.06 -4.52 9.06
C VAL A 35 -9.08 -4.96 10.16
N LEU A 36 -7.84 -4.47 10.13
CA LEU A 36 -6.84 -4.78 11.16
C LEU A 36 -7.28 -4.32 12.55
N TYR A 37 -7.84 -3.11 12.67
CA TYR A 37 -8.39 -2.64 13.95
C TYR A 37 -9.63 -3.40 14.40
N ALA A 38 -10.50 -3.84 13.48
CA ALA A 38 -11.63 -4.70 13.81
C ALA A 38 -11.14 -6.05 14.38
N LYS A 39 -10.12 -6.67 13.74
CA LYS A 39 -9.47 -7.90 14.24
C LYS A 39 -8.92 -7.72 15.64
N LYS A 40 -8.16 -6.65 15.90
CA LYS A 40 -7.57 -6.36 17.22
C LYS A 40 -8.60 -6.15 18.33
N ARG A 41 -9.79 -5.67 17.99
CA ARG A 41 -10.90 -5.47 18.94
C ARG A 41 -11.75 -6.73 19.16
N GLY A 42 -11.45 -7.84 18.49
CA GLY A 42 -12.25 -9.05 18.57
C GLY A 42 -13.66 -8.91 18.00
N VAL A 43 -13.85 -7.97 17.04
CA VAL A 43 -15.13 -7.84 16.34
C VAL A 43 -15.38 -9.09 15.50
N GLU A 44 -16.66 -9.44 15.30
CA GLU A 44 -17.07 -10.56 14.46
C GLU A 44 -16.36 -10.55 13.10
N LYS A 45 -16.00 -11.76 12.64
CA LYS A 45 -15.20 -11.96 11.43
C LYS A 45 -15.95 -11.48 10.18
N GLY A 46 -15.43 -10.43 9.55
CA GLY A 46 -15.92 -9.93 8.28
C GLY A 46 -15.30 -10.61 7.05
N ALA A 47 -15.94 -10.46 5.88
CA ALA A 47 -15.53 -11.06 4.61
C ALA A 47 -14.07 -10.77 4.21
N TRP A 48 -13.49 -9.65 4.64
CA TRP A 48 -12.15 -9.20 4.27
C TRP A 48 -11.05 -9.64 5.26
N PHE A 49 -11.38 -10.30 6.38
CA PHE A 49 -10.40 -10.65 7.42
C PHE A 49 -9.29 -11.57 6.93
N ASN A 50 -9.60 -12.42 5.95
CA ASN A 50 -8.68 -13.40 5.36
C ASN A 50 -8.02 -12.89 4.07
N HIS A 51 -8.34 -11.66 3.63
CA HIS A 51 -7.82 -11.13 2.38
C HIS A 51 -6.28 -11.04 2.44
N PRO A 52 -5.54 -11.47 1.39
CA PRO A 52 -4.08 -11.49 1.42
C PRO A 52 -3.44 -10.15 1.77
N ALA A 53 -3.93 -9.04 1.20
CA ALA A 53 -3.48 -7.69 1.57
C ALA A 53 -3.64 -7.39 3.08
N VAL A 54 -4.69 -7.88 3.75
CA VAL A 54 -4.86 -7.67 5.20
C VAL A 54 -3.80 -8.45 5.96
N LYS A 55 -3.61 -9.72 5.60
CA LYS A 55 -2.61 -10.59 6.24
C LYS A 55 -1.19 -10.04 6.09
N MET A 56 -0.83 -9.52 4.91
CA MET A 56 0.48 -8.90 4.68
C MET A 56 0.83 -7.79 5.68
N TRP A 57 -0.16 -7.00 6.08
CA TRP A 57 0.01 -5.85 6.97
C TRP A 57 -0.36 -6.13 8.43
N GLU A 58 -0.78 -7.35 8.76
CA GLU A 58 -1.19 -7.71 10.12
C GLU A 58 -0.01 -7.62 11.09
N GLY A 59 -0.18 -6.83 12.16
CA GLY A 59 0.90 -6.53 13.11
C GLY A 59 1.82 -5.38 12.71
N TYR A 60 1.65 -4.81 11.51
CA TYR A 60 2.47 -3.73 10.96
C TYR A 60 1.63 -2.48 10.62
N GLU A 61 0.60 -2.19 11.42
CA GLU A 61 -0.33 -1.09 11.17
C GLU A 61 0.34 0.29 11.14
N GLY A 62 1.37 0.50 11.97
CA GLY A 62 2.13 1.75 11.97
C GLY A 62 2.84 2.00 10.65
N ALA A 63 3.49 0.97 10.09
CA ALA A 63 4.13 1.06 8.77
C ALA A 63 3.09 1.26 7.64
N LEU A 64 1.91 0.64 7.74
CA LEU A 64 0.80 0.89 6.81
C LEU A 64 0.33 2.36 6.87
N CYS A 65 0.27 2.95 8.07
CA CYS A 65 -0.06 4.36 8.23
C CYS A 65 1.01 5.27 7.62
N GLU A 66 2.31 5.03 7.86
CA GLU A 66 3.40 5.79 7.23
C GLU A 66 3.35 5.70 5.70
N TYR A 67 3.17 4.50 5.16
CA TYR A 67 2.95 4.26 3.74
C TYR A 67 1.80 5.11 3.22
N ALA A 68 0.63 5.04 3.87
CA ALA A 68 -0.56 5.75 3.42
C ALA A 68 -0.43 7.28 3.55
N ILE A 69 0.28 7.78 4.58
CA ILE A 69 0.58 9.20 4.75
C ILE A 69 1.45 9.71 3.59
N ALA A 70 2.47 8.96 3.17
CA ALA A 70 3.29 9.33 2.01
C ALA A 70 2.45 9.42 0.72
N ILE A 71 1.54 8.47 0.50
CA ILE A 71 0.57 8.50 -0.61
C ILE A 71 -0.34 9.74 -0.51
N CYS A 72 -0.89 10.04 0.66
CA CYS A 72 -1.74 11.20 0.90
C CYS A 72 -0.98 12.53 0.67
N ASN A 73 0.27 12.63 1.13
CA ASN A 73 1.10 13.81 0.91
C ASN A 73 1.32 14.06 -0.58
N LYS A 74 1.64 13.02 -1.37
CA LYS A 74 1.74 13.14 -2.81
C LYS A 74 0.41 13.53 -3.47
N TRP A 75 -0.70 12.98 -3.00
CA TRP A 75 -2.02 13.34 -3.51
C TRP A 75 -2.33 14.82 -3.29
N ILE A 76 -2.04 15.35 -2.10
CA ILE A 76 -2.22 16.76 -1.75
C ILE A 76 -1.28 17.64 -2.57
N SER A 77 -0.02 17.23 -2.76
CA SER A 77 0.96 18.01 -3.54
C SER A 77 0.57 18.16 -5.01
N LEU A 78 -0.29 17.28 -5.53
CA LEU A 78 -0.88 17.38 -6.88
C LEU A 78 -2.11 18.32 -6.94
N GLY A 79 -2.43 19.01 -5.84
CA GLY A 79 -3.55 19.96 -5.73
C GLY A 79 -4.89 19.31 -5.41
N TYR A 80 -4.92 18.03 -5.05
CA TYR A 80 -6.17 17.35 -4.74
C TYR A 80 -6.51 17.39 -3.25
N LYS A 81 -7.82 17.51 -2.95
CA LYS A 81 -8.32 17.39 -1.58
C LYS A 81 -8.14 15.95 -1.06
N ASP A 82 -7.70 15.83 0.18
CA ASP A 82 -7.58 14.58 0.92
C ASP A 82 -8.49 14.58 2.16
N THR A 83 -9.06 13.42 2.49
CA THR A 83 -9.97 13.23 3.64
C THR A 83 -9.58 12.03 4.50
N LEU A 84 -8.45 11.39 4.22
CA LEU A 84 -7.99 10.16 4.86
C LEU A 84 -6.67 10.34 5.61
N LYS A 85 -5.83 11.31 5.25
CA LYS A 85 -4.52 11.59 5.88
C LYS A 85 -4.62 11.65 7.40
N GLU A 86 -5.55 12.45 7.92
CA GLU A 86 -5.79 12.60 9.36
C GLU A 86 -6.11 11.26 10.02
N ARG A 87 -6.85 10.36 9.36
CA ARG A 87 -7.18 9.04 9.90
C ARG A 87 -5.95 8.16 10.04
N PHE A 88 -4.98 8.28 9.12
CA PHE A 88 -3.71 7.58 9.20
C PHE A 88 -2.78 8.20 10.25
N GLU A 89 -2.78 9.52 10.40
CA GLU A 89 -2.02 10.22 11.46
C GLU A 89 -2.52 9.80 12.84
N VAL A 90 -3.84 9.76 13.05
CA VAL A 90 -4.44 9.22 14.27
C VAL A 90 -4.08 7.75 14.46
N GLY A 91 -4.17 6.92 13.41
CA GLY A 91 -3.79 5.52 13.48
C GLY A 91 -2.32 5.31 13.85
N LEU A 92 -1.43 6.18 13.37
CA LEU A 92 0.01 6.18 13.68
C LEU A 92 0.27 6.52 15.15
N LEU A 93 -0.42 7.53 15.70
CA LEU A 93 -0.30 7.91 17.12
C LEU A 93 -0.64 6.76 18.07
N PHE A 94 -1.59 5.89 17.69
CA PHE A 94 -1.97 4.72 18.49
C PHE A 94 -1.20 3.44 18.13
N SER A 95 -0.27 3.50 17.18
CA SER A 95 0.55 2.35 16.79
C SER A 95 1.70 2.13 17.76
N LYS A 96 1.95 0.88 18.15
CA LYS A 96 3.01 0.52 19.12
C LYS A 96 4.43 0.72 18.58
N ASN A 97 4.60 0.62 17.27
CA ASN A 97 5.85 0.86 16.54
C ASN A 97 5.53 1.06 15.05
N THR A 98 6.57 1.43 14.28
CA THR A 98 6.53 1.58 12.83
C THR A 98 7.47 0.59 12.13
N ASN A 99 7.73 -0.55 12.77
CA ASN A 99 8.56 -1.59 12.18
C ASN A 99 7.96 -2.02 10.86
N LYS A 100 8.79 -2.10 9.83
CA LYS A 100 8.36 -2.57 8.53
C LYS A 100 8.20 -4.09 8.57
N PRO A 101 7.27 -4.65 7.78
CA PRO A 101 7.15 -6.10 7.64
C PRO A 101 8.46 -6.74 7.23
N ASN A 102 8.71 -7.98 7.66
CA ASN A 102 9.91 -8.75 7.29
C ASN A 102 10.07 -8.96 5.78
N TRP A 103 8.98 -8.83 5.03
CA TRP A 103 8.96 -8.93 3.59
C TRP A 103 9.25 -7.59 2.88
N TRP A 104 9.28 -6.48 3.62
CA TRP A 104 9.61 -5.17 3.07
C TRP A 104 11.05 -5.18 2.54
N GLY A 105 11.24 -4.77 1.30
CA GLY A 105 12.56 -4.77 0.67
C GLY A 105 12.88 -6.02 -0.15
N ARG A 106 12.01 -7.04 -0.16
CA ARG A 106 12.21 -8.23 -0.99
C ARG A 106 11.98 -7.92 -2.48
N ASP A 107 12.92 -8.35 -3.31
CA ASP A 107 12.92 -8.05 -4.73
C ASP A 107 11.76 -8.72 -5.49
N ASP A 108 11.37 -9.95 -5.12
CA ASP A 108 10.24 -10.65 -5.74
C ASP A 108 8.91 -9.91 -5.56
N ILE A 109 8.74 -9.29 -4.39
CA ILE A 109 7.59 -8.43 -4.09
C ILE A 109 7.67 -7.16 -4.92
N HIS A 110 8.79 -6.45 -4.93
CA HIS A 110 8.92 -5.21 -5.71
C HIS A 110 8.68 -5.46 -7.21
N MET A 111 9.30 -6.49 -7.78
CA MET A 111 9.17 -6.84 -9.20
C MET A 111 7.74 -7.26 -9.57
N SER A 112 7.07 -8.06 -8.74
CA SER A 112 5.68 -8.44 -9.03
C SER A 112 4.71 -7.25 -8.98
N HIS A 113 4.93 -6.30 -8.07
CA HIS A 113 4.16 -5.06 -8.03
C HIS A 113 4.43 -4.17 -9.24
N GLN A 114 5.69 -4.01 -9.64
CA GLN A 114 6.09 -3.28 -10.86
C GLN A 114 5.44 -3.92 -12.10
N SER A 115 5.53 -5.25 -12.23
CA SER A 115 4.86 -6.01 -13.31
C SER A 115 3.36 -5.76 -13.34
N LYS A 116 2.70 -5.79 -12.17
CA LYS A 116 1.26 -5.50 -12.09
C LYS A 116 0.92 -4.06 -12.46
N LEU A 117 1.77 -3.10 -12.12
CA LEU A 117 1.59 -1.70 -12.54
C LEU A 117 1.75 -1.56 -14.06
N ILE A 118 2.72 -2.23 -14.68
CA ILE A 118 2.86 -2.30 -16.15
C ILE A 118 1.57 -2.83 -16.78
N GLN A 119 1.02 -3.96 -16.32
CA GLN A 119 -0.25 -4.50 -16.84
C GLN A 119 -1.40 -3.51 -16.72
N LYS A 120 -1.40 -2.71 -15.64
CA LYS A 120 -2.46 -1.76 -15.34
C LYS A 120 -2.38 -0.54 -16.25
N LYS A 121 -1.19 -0.02 -16.59
CA LYS A 121 -1.03 1.14 -17.47
C LYS A 121 0.34 1.10 -18.20
N PRO A 122 0.48 0.32 -19.28
CA PRO A 122 1.76 0.06 -19.91
C PRO A 122 2.53 1.34 -20.29
N ASP A 123 1.86 2.29 -20.94
CA ASP A 123 2.48 3.53 -21.44
C ASP A 123 3.05 4.43 -20.34
N TYR A 124 2.60 4.26 -19.09
CA TYR A 124 3.09 5.04 -17.96
C TYR A 124 4.25 4.36 -17.23
N TYR A 125 4.24 3.03 -17.16
CA TYR A 125 5.15 2.28 -16.29
C TYR A 125 6.29 1.56 -17.02
N ARG A 126 6.18 1.28 -18.32
CA ARG A 126 7.22 0.51 -19.06
C ARG A 126 8.59 1.17 -19.02
N ASP A 127 8.66 2.48 -19.22
CA ASP A 127 9.93 3.21 -19.17
C ASP A 127 10.46 3.40 -17.75
N MET A 128 9.58 3.40 -16.75
CA MET A 128 9.96 3.50 -15.35
C MET A 128 10.55 2.18 -14.82
N PHE A 129 10.00 1.04 -15.26
CA PHE A 129 10.39 -0.30 -14.80
C PHE A 129 11.07 -1.10 -15.91
N LYS A 130 12.08 -0.51 -16.55
CA LYS A 130 12.83 -1.16 -17.63
C LYS A 130 13.44 -2.47 -17.12
N GLY A 131 13.24 -3.54 -17.89
CA GLY A 131 13.75 -4.88 -17.57
C GLY A 131 12.78 -5.74 -16.73
N VAL A 132 11.64 -5.21 -16.28
CA VAL A 132 10.63 -6.00 -15.56
C VAL A 132 9.60 -6.55 -16.54
N SER A 133 9.37 -7.86 -16.51
CA SER A 133 8.35 -8.48 -17.35
C SER A 133 6.95 -8.03 -16.95
N GLY A 134 6.07 -7.84 -17.93
CA GLY A 134 4.68 -7.42 -17.72
C GLY A 134 3.70 -8.54 -17.36
N ASP A 135 4.17 -9.76 -17.07
CA ASP A 135 3.33 -10.96 -16.89
C ASP A 135 3.62 -11.73 -15.59
N LEU A 136 4.42 -11.16 -14.67
CA LEU A 136 4.73 -11.82 -13.40
C LEU A 136 3.46 -11.97 -12.55
N PRO A 137 3.30 -13.10 -11.84
CA PRO A 137 2.23 -13.27 -10.87
C PRO A 137 2.42 -12.28 -9.71
N TYR A 138 1.31 -11.74 -9.19
CA TYR A 138 1.35 -10.83 -8.05
C TYR A 138 1.71 -11.61 -6.78
N VAL A 139 2.78 -11.20 -6.09
CA VAL A 139 3.25 -11.87 -4.87
C VAL A 139 2.56 -11.30 -3.64
N TRP A 140 1.92 -12.17 -2.85
CA TRP A 140 1.37 -11.87 -1.53
C TRP A 140 2.29 -12.46 -0.46
N ALA A 141 2.83 -11.64 0.44
CA ALA A 141 3.67 -12.11 1.56
C ALA A 141 2.82 -12.44 2.79
N VAL A 142 2.06 -13.53 2.70
CA VAL A 142 1.08 -14.00 3.71
C VAL A 142 1.46 -15.32 4.33
#